data_AF-A0A2K0XGP3-F1
#
_entry.id   AF-A0A2K0XGP3-F1
#
_cell.length_a   1.000
_cell.length_b   1.000
_cell.length_c   1.000
_cell.angle_alpha   90.00
_cell.angle_beta   90.00
_cell.angle_gamma   90.00
#
_symmetry.space_group_name_H-M   'P 1'
#
loop_
_entity.id
_entity.type
_entity.pdbx_description
1 polymer ?
#
loop_
_entity_poly.entity_id
_entity_poly.type
_entity_poly.pdbx_seq_one_letter_code
_entity_poly.pdbx_strand_id
1 'polypeptide(L)'
;MTMIRMKTYLYCCLFVMLFGLSACENELELDTKTASKQLSVNGFINADSTVNRLLVSFTGIDRPTIVTDATIKISVNGSLRETVRELPAGSEQYIIHGRFSPGDHVRIEVSTPDNFYQASIEETVPQPIDKIERISTEFVKDVSYVDEYEMARVDNLYKISLSFQDNGERADYYRLTLAGYQTTKYIQYSTLHRTETTYRYFARNMGSSYIATGDPIIMEGKICTPSTDMGFVSPNNVVNKMGVFNDLLFNGQECSISVYSKLYPFDKISDSGIKTSLDLVATVSSYTPAAYYYLKAMNLKKSTYYSDYNDLTGPIKMPSNVKGGTGLVGFYTSKSIPVRVYGADRYPHLYD
;
A
#
# COMPACT_ATOMS: atom_id res chain seq x y z
N MET A 1 67.70 12.08 -2.97
CA MET A 1 66.48 12.11 -3.81
C MET A 1 65.19 11.73 -3.08
N THR A 2 65.20 11.60 -1.74
CA THR A 2 64.05 11.22 -0.90
C THR A 2 63.40 12.40 -0.16
N MET A 3 64.16 13.42 0.24
CA MET A 3 63.61 14.62 0.90
C MET A 3 62.77 15.53 -0.01
N ILE A 4 63.04 15.58 -1.31
CA ILE A 4 62.28 16.41 -2.27
C ILE A 4 60.89 15.80 -2.49
N ARG A 5 60.80 14.46 -2.60
CA ARG A 5 59.53 13.73 -2.73
C ARG A 5 58.61 13.96 -1.53
N MET A 6 59.13 13.90 -0.31
CA MET A 6 58.33 14.10 0.92
C MET A 6 57.76 15.51 1.04
N LYS A 7 58.52 16.54 0.58
CA LYS A 7 58.01 17.91 0.48
C LYS A 7 56.90 18.02 -0.58
N THR A 8 57.05 17.37 -1.74
CA THR A 8 56.00 17.36 -2.78
C THR A 8 54.69 16.72 -2.31
N TYR A 9 54.75 15.62 -1.56
CA TYR A 9 53.56 15.01 -0.96
C TYR A 9 52.93 15.89 0.12
N LEU A 10 53.75 16.55 0.94
CA LEU A 10 53.25 17.48 1.95
C LEU A 10 52.57 18.70 1.32
N TYR A 11 53.13 19.26 0.23
CA TYR A 11 52.50 20.35 -0.52
C TYR A 11 51.22 19.89 -1.23
N CYS A 12 51.15 18.68 -1.78
CA CYS A 12 49.92 18.14 -2.37
C CYS A 12 48.83 17.93 -1.31
N CYS A 13 49.14 17.38 -0.14
CA CYS A 13 48.18 17.21 0.95
C CYS A 13 47.71 18.56 1.51
N LEU A 14 48.59 19.56 1.60
CA LEU A 14 48.22 20.92 2.03
C LEU A 14 47.31 21.61 0.99
N PHE A 15 47.55 21.38 -0.31
CA PHE A 15 46.71 21.91 -1.38
C PHE A 15 45.31 21.26 -1.37
N VAL A 16 45.22 19.94 -1.20
CA VAL A 16 43.93 19.22 -1.09
C VAL A 16 43.14 19.67 0.15
N MET A 17 43.81 19.93 1.29
CA MET A 17 43.14 20.47 2.48
C MET A 17 42.71 21.94 2.31
N LEU A 18 43.47 22.77 1.61
CA LEU A 18 43.08 24.17 1.35
C LEU A 18 41.89 24.29 0.38
N PHE A 19 41.77 23.38 -0.60
CA PHE A 19 40.62 23.34 -1.52
C PHE A 19 39.40 22.61 -0.93
N GLY A 20 39.57 21.77 0.09
CA GLY A 20 38.46 21.12 0.79
C GLY A 20 37.67 22.05 1.71
N LEU A 21 38.29 23.13 2.20
CA LEU A 21 37.65 24.13 3.08
C LEU A 21 36.93 25.26 2.30
N SER A 22 37.06 25.28 0.97
CA SER A 22 36.35 26.21 0.07
C SER A 22 35.32 25.50 -0.81
N ALA A 23 34.90 24.29 -0.43
CA ALA A 23 33.59 23.81 -0.85
C ALA A 23 32.57 24.77 -0.24
N CYS A 24 32.18 25.79 -0.99
CA CYS A 24 30.99 26.58 -0.68
C CYS A 24 29.86 25.58 -0.52
N GLU A 25 29.47 25.33 0.73
CA GLU A 25 28.15 24.85 1.05
C GLU A 25 27.20 25.92 0.53
N ASN A 26 26.80 25.79 -0.73
CA ASN A 26 25.52 26.34 -1.14
C ASN A 26 24.49 25.45 -0.43
N GLU A 27 24.23 25.74 0.85
CA GLU A 27 22.92 25.45 1.39
C GLU A 27 21.95 26.17 0.45
N LEU A 28 21.22 25.40 -0.37
CA LEU A 28 20.02 25.93 -0.98
C LEU A 28 19.13 26.33 0.18
N GLU A 29 19.13 27.62 0.53
CA GLU A 29 18.02 28.21 1.27
C GLU A 29 16.77 27.81 0.49
N LEU A 30 16.02 26.84 1.02
CA LEU A 30 14.67 26.56 0.57
C LEU A 30 13.92 27.88 0.76
N ASP A 31 13.71 28.60 -0.35
CA ASP A 31 12.93 29.83 -0.35
C ASP A 31 11.48 29.46 0.00
N THR A 32 11.22 29.39 1.30
CA THR A 32 9.91 29.06 1.86
C THR A 32 8.87 30.15 1.58
N LYS A 33 9.29 31.33 1.09
CA LYS A 33 8.36 32.39 0.65
C LYS A 33 7.76 32.11 -0.72
N THR A 34 8.31 31.20 -1.52
CA THR A 34 7.84 30.86 -2.87
C THR A 34 7.19 29.48 -3.00
N ALA A 35 7.03 28.72 -1.92
CA ALA A 35 6.16 27.54 -1.93
C ALA A 35 4.70 28.00 -2.09
N SER A 36 4.25 28.13 -3.34
CA SER A 36 2.90 28.59 -3.66
C SER A 36 1.90 27.68 -2.96
N LYS A 37 1.04 28.26 -2.12
CA LYS A 37 -0.13 27.57 -1.55
C LYS A 37 -0.91 26.93 -2.70
N GLN A 38 -1.04 25.61 -2.69
CA GLN A 38 -1.73 24.83 -3.73
C GLN A 38 -2.92 24.10 -3.14
N LEU A 39 -4.00 24.00 -3.90
CA LEU A 39 -5.13 23.14 -3.57
C LEU A 39 -4.71 21.68 -3.77
N SER A 40 -4.87 20.88 -2.74
CA SER A 40 -4.50 19.47 -2.68
C SER A 40 -5.76 18.62 -2.55
N VAL A 41 -5.92 17.65 -3.45
CA VAL A 41 -7.08 16.74 -3.46
C VAL A 41 -6.56 15.31 -3.39
N ASN A 42 -6.93 14.56 -2.35
CA ASN A 42 -6.43 13.21 -2.12
C ASN A 42 -7.55 12.21 -1.83
N GLY A 43 -7.47 11.00 -2.40
CA GLY A 43 -8.36 9.90 -2.08
C GLY A 43 -8.10 8.63 -2.89
N PHE A 44 -8.46 7.49 -2.32
CA PHE A 44 -8.56 6.21 -3.03
C PHE A 44 -10.03 5.80 -3.04
N ILE A 45 -10.66 5.88 -4.21
CA ILE A 45 -12.07 5.61 -4.43
C ILE A 45 -12.24 4.12 -4.74
N ASN A 46 -12.94 3.41 -3.85
CA ASN A 46 -13.42 2.07 -4.11
C ASN A 46 -14.69 2.15 -4.95
N ALA A 47 -14.63 1.69 -6.19
CA ALA A 47 -15.80 1.65 -7.06
C ALA A 47 -16.87 0.65 -6.56
N ASP A 48 -16.47 -0.36 -5.80
CA ASP A 48 -17.39 -1.33 -5.18
C ASP A 48 -18.11 -0.76 -3.94
N SER A 49 -17.70 0.42 -3.45
CA SER A 49 -18.33 1.10 -2.31
C SER A 49 -19.29 2.20 -2.77
N THR A 50 -20.42 2.32 -2.08
CA THR A 50 -21.36 3.44 -2.24
C THR A 50 -20.96 4.68 -1.44
N VAL A 51 -19.90 4.60 -0.64
CA VAL A 51 -19.41 5.68 0.22
C VAL A 51 -17.90 5.77 0.08
N ASN A 52 -17.41 6.89 -0.45
CA ASN A 52 -15.99 7.16 -0.62
C ASN A 52 -15.62 8.48 0.05
N ARG A 53 -14.31 8.70 0.27
CA ARG A 53 -13.82 9.86 1.02
C ARG A 53 -12.75 10.61 0.23
N LEU A 54 -12.83 11.93 0.27
CA LEU A 54 -11.86 12.85 -0.34
C LEU A 54 -11.35 13.83 0.71
N LEU A 55 -10.03 13.94 0.80
CA LEU A 55 -9.35 14.96 1.57
C LEU A 55 -9.08 16.16 0.65
N VAL A 56 -9.67 17.31 0.98
CA VAL A 56 -9.39 18.58 0.30
C VAL A 56 -8.69 19.51 1.27
N SER A 57 -7.48 19.93 0.91
CA SER A 57 -6.64 20.76 1.78
C SER A 57 -5.79 21.71 0.98
N PHE A 58 -5.23 22.73 1.60
CA PHE A 58 -4.10 23.48 1.06
C PHE A 58 -2.79 22.84 1.49
N THR A 59 -1.81 22.85 0.58
CA THR A 59 -0.43 22.53 0.92
C THR A 59 0.08 23.48 2.00
N GLY A 60 0.88 22.95 2.91
CA GLY A 60 1.52 23.70 3.97
C GLY A 60 2.89 23.10 4.28
N ILE A 61 3.76 23.92 4.87
CA ILE A 61 5.16 23.52 5.17
C ILE A 61 5.17 22.44 6.26
N ASP A 62 4.43 22.65 7.36
CA ASP A 62 4.39 21.70 8.47
C ASP A 62 3.25 20.68 8.34
N ARG A 63 2.06 21.17 7.97
CA ARG A 63 0.85 20.36 7.82
C ARG A 63 -0.11 20.95 6.79
N PRO A 64 -0.90 20.10 6.12
CA PRO A 64 -1.97 20.58 5.26
C PRO A 64 -3.03 21.33 6.08
N THR A 65 -3.66 22.33 5.46
CA THR A 65 -4.80 23.06 6.05
C THR A 65 -6.09 22.59 5.37
N ILE A 66 -7.02 22.00 6.12
CA ILE A 66 -8.29 21.50 5.56
C ILE A 66 -9.10 22.65 4.95
N VAL A 67 -9.62 22.45 3.74
CA VAL A 67 -10.59 23.36 3.13
C VAL A 67 -11.97 22.86 3.54
N THR A 68 -12.69 23.64 4.35
CA THR A 68 -13.95 23.23 4.97
C THR A 68 -15.19 23.60 4.16
N ASP A 69 -15.04 24.49 3.18
CA ASP A 69 -16.10 25.10 2.37
C ASP A 69 -15.90 24.88 0.86
N ALA A 70 -15.15 23.85 0.48
CA ALA A 70 -14.96 23.48 -0.91
C ALA A 70 -16.27 23.01 -1.57
N THR A 71 -16.44 23.34 -2.84
CA THR A 71 -17.45 22.72 -3.71
C THR A 71 -16.79 21.63 -4.53
N ILE A 72 -17.29 20.40 -4.42
CA ILE A 72 -16.84 19.23 -5.17
C ILE A 72 -17.95 18.81 -6.12
N LYS A 73 -17.69 18.84 -7.43
CA LYS A 73 -18.60 18.36 -8.47
C LYS A 73 -18.06 17.06 -9.05
N ILE A 74 -18.91 16.06 -9.16
CA ILE A 74 -18.56 14.74 -9.70
C ILE A 74 -19.40 14.48 -10.92
N SER A 75 -18.74 14.35 -12.07
CA SER A 75 -19.35 13.99 -13.34
C SER A 75 -18.91 12.60 -13.75
N VAL A 76 -19.85 11.81 -14.27
CA VAL A 76 -19.60 10.45 -14.77
C VAL A 76 -20.08 10.39 -16.22
N ASN A 77 -19.19 10.00 -17.12
CA ASN A 77 -19.43 9.95 -18.57
C ASN A 77 -20.00 11.28 -19.11
N GLY A 78 -19.41 12.40 -18.65
CA GLY A 78 -19.81 13.76 -19.04
C GLY A 78 -21.06 14.33 -18.35
N SER A 79 -21.79 13.52 -17.57
CA SER A 79 -23.00 13.97 -16.86
C SER A 79 -22.70 14.25 -15.39
N LEU A 80 -23.06 15.44 -14.90
CA LEU A 80 -22.97 15.77 -13.46
C LEU A 80 -23.87 14.82 -12.65
N ARG A 81 -23.29 14.12 -11.68
CA ARG A 81 -23.99 13.14 -10.83
C ARG A 81 -24.16 13.63 -9.40
N GLU A 82 -23.15 14.30 -8.85
CA GLU A 82 -23.13 14.70 -7.45
C GLU A 82 -22.47 16.07 -7.30
N THR A 83 -22.95 16.85 -6.32
CA THR A 83 -22.27 18.07 -5.88
C THR A 83 -22.25 18.08 -4.36
N VAL A 84 -21.04 18.00 -3.79
CA VAL A 84 -20.80 18.00 -2.35
C VAL A 84 -20.28 19.38 -1.94
N ARG A 85 -20.84 19.94 -0.87
CA ARG A 85 -20.43 21.25 -0.31
C ARG A 85 -20.18 21.20 1.19
N GLU A 86 -20.70 20.16 1.85
CA GLU A 86 -20.65 20.05 3.30
C GLU A 86 -19.57 19.04 3.71
N LEU A 87 -18.66 19.51 4.56
CA LEU A 87 -17.74 18.64 5.28
C LEU A 87 -18.47 18.11 6.53
N PRO A 88 -18.54 16.78 6.76
CA PRO A 88 -19.19 16.24 7.95
C PRO A 88 -18.60 16.81 9.24
N ALA A 89 -19.43 17.09 10.23
CA ALA A 89 -18.99 17.66 11.51
C ALA A 89 -17.92 16.79 12.18
N GLY A 90 -16.78 17.39 12.51
CA GLY A 90 -15.64 16.68 13.12
C GLY A 90 -14.84 15.80 12.16
N SER A 91 -15.10 15.84 10.85
CA SER A 91 -14.34 15.13 9.82
C SER A 91 -13.31 16.04 9.16
N GLU A 92 -12.22 15.48 8.67
CA GLU A 92 -11.26 16.13 7.76
C GLU A 92 -11.51 15.76 6.29
N GLN A 93 -12.47 14.87 6.04
CA GLN A 93 -12.73 14.29 4.72
C GLN A 93 -14.19 14.49 4.31
N TYR A 94 -14.37 14.93 3.07
CA TYR A 94 -15.66 14.97 2.39
C TYR A 94 -16.10 13.55 2.06
N ILE A 95 -17.41 13.30 2.20
CA ILE A 95 -18.03 12.05 1.80
C ILE A 95 -18.63 12.25 0.41
N ILE A 96 -18.36 11.31 -0.48
CA ILE A 96 -18.99 11.23 -1.80
C ILE A 96 -19.79 9.93 -1.88
N HIS A 97 -20.98 10.01 -2.44
CA HIS A 97 -21.96 8.91 -2.52
C HIS A 97 -22.08 8.29 -3.91
N GLY A 98 -21.24 8.72 -4.85
CA GLY A 98 -21.18 8.18 -6.21
C GLY A 98 -21.02 6.66 -6.25
N ARG A 99 -21.89 6.01 -7.05
CA ARG A 99 -21.68 4.65 -7.55
C ARG A 99 -20.88 4.73 -8.83
N PHE A 100 -19.76 4.02 -8.88
CA PHE A 100 -18.87 4.00 -10.02
C PHE A 100 -18.84 2.60 -10.60
N SER A 101 -19.02 2.48 -11.91
CA SER A 101 -18.96 1.20 -12.61
C SER A 101 -17.63 1.06 -13.34
N PRO A 102 -17.09 -0.16 -13.49
CA PRO A 102 -15.92 -0.40 -14.32
C PRO A 102 -16.07 0.23 -15.72
N GLY A 103 -15.07 0.99 -16.17
CA GLY A 103 -15.09 1.72 -17.44
C GLY A 103 -15.72 3.12 -17.39
N ASP A 104 -16.34 3.53 -16.27
CA ASP A 104 -16.82 4.89 -16.13
C ASP A 104 -15.67 5.90 -16.23
N HIS A 105 -15.85 6.94 -17.02
CA HIS A 105 -14.98 8.11 -17.06
C HIS A 105 -15.47 9.11 -16.02
N VAL A 106 -14.69 9.28 -14.95
CA VAL A 106 -15.06 10.12 -13.81
C VAL A 106 -14.22 11.39 -13.82
N ARG A 107 -14.90 12.54 -13.76
CA ARG A 107 -14.29 13.86 -13.58
C ARG A 107 -14.72 14.43 -12.23
N ILE A 108 -13.74 14.78 -11.40
CA ILE A 108 -13.94 15.44 -10.12
C ILE A 108 -13.40 16.85 -10.23
N GLU A 109 -14.23 17.85 -9.98
CA GLU A 109 -13.85 19.26 -9.97
C GLU A 109 -14.02 19.80 -8.55
N VAL A 110 -12.98 20.44 -8.03
CA VAL A 110 -12.95 21.00 -6.68
C VAL A 110 -12.63 22.48 -6.79
N SER A 111 -13.43 23.33 -6.15
CA SER A 111 -13.17 24.77 -6.09
C SER A 111 -13.44 25.35 -4.71
N THR A 112 -12.69 26.41 -4.38
CA THR A 112 -13.00 27.28 -3.23
C THR A 112 -14.21 28.16 -3.55
N PRO A 113 -14.93 28.71 -2.55
CA PRO A 113 -16.12 29.55 -2.79
C PRO A 113 -15.86 30.76 -3.68
N ASP A 114 -14.67 31.35 -3.59
CA ASP A 114 -14.23 32.48 -4.41
C ASP A 114 -13.78 32.08 -5.83
N ASN A 115 -13.75 30.76 -6.12
CA ASN A 115 -13.20 30.15 -7.34
C ASN A 115 -11.75 30.52 -7.65
N PHE A 116 -11.01 31.06 -6.68
CA PHE A 116 -9.61 31.41 -6.86
C PHE A 116 -8.73 30.17 -7.01
N TYR A 117 -9.00 29.12 -6.22
CA TYR A 117 -8.36 27.82 -6.34
C TYR A 117 -9.32 26.82 -6.98
N GLN A 118 -8.86 26.18 -8.05
CA GLN A 118 -9.63 25.17 -8.77
C GLN A 118 -8.72 23.99 -9.11
N ALA A 119 -9.22 22.79 -8.85
CA ALA A 119 -8.55 21.54 -9.17
C ALA A 119 -9.49 20.63 -9.94
N SER A 120 -8.93 19.84 -10.85
CA SER A 120 -9.69 18.79 -11.56
C SER A 120 -8.90 17.50 -11.64
N ILE A 121 -9.61 16.38 -11.57
CA ILE A 121 -9.09 15.04 -11.75
C ILE A 121 -9.97 14.33 -12.76
N GLU A 122 -9.36 13.57 -13.67
CA GLU A 122 -10.06 12.72 -14.63
C GLU A 122 -9.43 11.33 -14.59
N GLU A 123 -10.24 10.32 -14.32
CA GLU A 123 -9.80 8.92 -14.23
C GLU A 123 -10.84 8.00 -14.89
N THR A 124 -10.39 6.82 -15.29
CA THR A 124 -11.30 5.76 -15.76
C THR A 124 -11.30 4.64 -14.75
N VAL A 125 -12.49 4.22 -14.30
CA VAL A 125 -12.61 3.16 -13.30
C VAL A 125 -12.03 1.85 -13.88
N PRO A 126 -11.09 1.20 -13.18
CA PRO A 126 -10.41 0.02 -13.72
C PRO A 126 -11.35 -1.18 -13.78
N GLN A 127 -11.13 -2.04 -14.78
CA GLN A 127 -11.83 -3.32 -14.84
C GLN A 127 -11.32 -4.26 -13.74
N PRO A 128 -12.20 -4.88 -12.94
CA PRO A 128 -11.77 -5.90 -12.01
C PRO A 128 -11.29 -7.13 -12.77
N ILE A 129 -10.47 -7.96 -12.12
CA ILE A 129 -10.32 -9.35 -12.58
C ILE A 129 -11.70 -10.04 -12.53
N ASP A 130 -11.93 -11.02 -13.40
CA ASP A 130 -13.20 -11.75 -13.41
C ASP A 130 -13.41 -12.52 -12.10
N LYS A 131 -12.41 -13.30 -11.72
CA LYS A 131 -12.35 -14.09 -10.49
C LYS A 131 -10.92 -14.50 -10.16
N ILE A 132 -10.72 -14.90 -8.91
CA ILE A 132 -9.54 -15.65 -8.49
C ILE A 132 -9.81 -17.12 -8.81
N GLU A 133 -9.00 -17.70 -9.69
CA GLU A 133 -9.19 -19.06 -10.24
C GLU A 133 -8.84 -20.14 -9.23
N ARG A 134 -7.70 -19.97 -8.55
CA ARG A 134 -7.22 -20.91 -7.53
C ARG A 134 -6.63 -20.14 -6.37
N ILE A 135 -6.80 -20.69 -5.18
CA ILE A 135 -6.11 -20.25 -3.97
C ILE A 135 -5.80 -21.48 -3.11
N SER A 136 -4.59 -21.53 -2.58
CA SER A 136 -4.16 -22.57 -1.65
C SER A 136 -3.26 -21.99 -0.58
N THR A 137 -3.31 -22.61 0.60
CA THR A 137 -2.44 -22.26 1.72
C THR A 137 -1.64 -23.47 2.17
N GLU A 138 -0.34 -23.30 2.38
CA GLU A 138 0.57 -24.34 2.85
C GLU A 138 1.35 -23.81 4.06
N PHE A 139 1.47 -24.60 5.12
CA PHE A 139 2.35 -24.25 6.24
C PHE A 139 3.77 -24.70 5.95
N VAL A 140 4.69 -23.74 5.86
CA VAL A 140 6.09 -23.97 5.51
C VAL A 140 6.98 -23.57 6.69
N LYS A 141 7.90 -24.47 7.06
CA LYS A 141 8.85 -24.22 8.14
C LYS A 141 10.11 -23.55 7.64
N ASP A 142 10.78 -22.80 8.52
CA ASP A 142 12.11 -22.23 8.31
C ASP A 142 12.26 -21.45 6.99
N VAL A 143 11.25 -20.63 6.66
CA VAL A 143 11.26 -19.78 5.46
C VAL A 143 12.18 -18.59 5.71
N SER A 144 13.21 -18.44 4.88
CA SER A 144 14.06 -17.25 4.83
C SER A 144 13.39 -16.13 4.03
N TYR A 145 13.27 -14.94 4.62
CA TYR A 145 12.65 -13.79 3.98
C TYR A 145 13.23 -12.45 4.46
N VAL A 146 12.81 -11.36 3.81
CA VAL A 146 13.13 -9.99 4.23
C VAL A 146 11.88 -9.36 4.81
N ASP A 147 11.95 -8.88 6.05
CA ASP A 147 10.78 -8.33 6.75
C ASP A 147 10.50 -6.85 6.40
N GLU A 148 9.49 -6.27 7.05
CA GLU A 148 9.09 -4.88 6.85
C GLU A 148 10.14 -3.86 7.28
N TYR A 149 11.14 -4.27 8.04
CA TYR A 149 12.31 -3.47 8.42
C TYR A 149 13.50 -3.72 7.49
N GLU A 150 13.26 -4.42 6.37
CA GLU A 150 14.28 -4.75 5.36
C GLU A 150 15.44 -5.59 5.93
N MET A 151 15.15 -6.40 6.95
CA MET A 151 16.12 -7.28 7.56
C MET A 151 15.86 -8.74 7.19
N ALA A 152 16.93 -9.53 7.05
CA ALA A 152 16.84 -10.96 6.88
C ALA A 152 16.24 -11.63 8.13
N ARG A 153 15.32 -12.57 7.91
CA ARG A 153 14.62 -13.35 8.94
C ARG A 153 14.44 -14.79 8.50
N VAL A 154 14.20 -15.66 9.47
CA VAL A 154 13.76 -17.04 9.27
C VAL A 154 12.58 -17.29 10.22
N ASP A 155 11.43 -17.71 9.68
CA ASP A 155 10.23 -18.03 10.47
C ASP A 155 9.45 -19.20 9.85
N ASN A 156 8.55 -19.79 10.63
CA ASN A 156 7.51 -20.67 10.08
C ASN A 156 6.34 -19.82 9.57
N LEU A 157 6.01 -19.93 8.29
CA LEU A 157 5.04 -19.06 7.61
C LEU A 157 3.98 -19.88 6.89
N TYR A 158 2.86 -19.22 6.57
CA TYR A 158 1.94 -19.75 5.58
C TYR A 158 2.36 -19.23 4.20
N LYS A 159 2.53 -20.13 3.23
CA LYS A 159 2.62 -19.80 1.82
C LYS A 159 1.21 -19.74 1.25
N ILE A 160 0.87 -18.63 0.61
CA ILE A 160 -0.39 -18.39 -0.07
C ILE A 160 -0.08 -18.35 -1.56
N SER A 161 -0.59 -19.32 -2.29
CA SER A 161 -0.51 -19.34 -3.75
C SER A 161 -1.87 -19.05 -4.33
N LEU A 162 -1.94 -18.13 -5.29
CA LEU A 162 -3.17 -17.79 -5.98
C LEU A 162 -2.94 -17.58 -7.48
N SER A 163 -4.00 -17.79 -8.26
CA SER A 163 -3.99 -17.51 -9.69
C SER A 163 -5.25 -16.80 -10.15
N PHE A 164 -5.13 -15.98 -11.19
CA PHE A 164 -6.26 -15.32 -11.86
C PHE A 164 -5.92 -15.07 -13.33
N GLN A 165 -6.94 -14.95 -14.16
CA GLN A 165 -6.78 -14.65 -15.57
C GLN A 165 -6.74 -13.14 -15.78
N ASP A 166 -5.77 -12.67 -16.56
CA ASP A 166 -5.75 -11.32 -17.09
C ASP A 166 -6.40 -11.26 -18.48
N ASN A 167 -7.02 -10.12 -18.81
CA ASN A 167 -7.71 -9.93 -20.07
C ASN A 167 -6.75 -9.60 -21.23
N GLY A 168 -5.58 -9.00 -20.95
CA GLY A 168 -4.56 -8.65 -21.95
C GLY A 168 -4.97 -7.57 -22.96
N GLU A 169 -6.10 -6.89 -22.75
CA GLU A 169 -6.58 -5.83 -23.63
C GLU A 169 -5.91 -4.48 -23.35
N ARG A 170 -5.45 -4.27 -22.11
CA ARG A 170 -4.84 -3.04 -21.63
C ARG A 170 -3.77 -3.35 -20.60
N ALA A 171 -2.86 -2.40 -20.37
CA ALA A 171 -1.95 -2.48 -19.23
C ALA A 171 -2.74 -2.37 -17.92
N ASP A 172 -2.67 -3.42 -17.11
CA ASP A 172 -3.38 -3.51 -15.84
C ASP A 172 -2.44 -3.44 -14.63
N TYR A 173 -2.93 -2.78 -13.58
CA TYR A 173 -2.19 -2.52 -12.35
C TYR A 173 -2.95 -3.11 -11.18
N TYR A 174 -2.29 -3.98 -10.41
CA TYR A 174 -2.94 -4.75 -9.37
C TYR A 174 -2.37 -4.44 -7.99
N ARG A 175 -3.18 -4.77 -6.98
CA ARG A 175 -2.76 -4.85 -5.59
C ARG A 175 -3.26 -6.14 -4.95
N LEU A 176 -2.36 -6.88 -4.30
CA LEU A 176 -2.73 -7.98 -3.41
C LEU A 176 -2.84 -7.50 -1.96
N THR A 177 -3.95 -7.82 -1.31
CA THR A 177 -4.10 -7.69 0.14
C THR A 177 -4.60 -9.00 0.73
N LEU A 178 -4.16 -9.30 1.96
CA LEU A 178 -4.55 -10.48 2.71
C LEU A 178 -5.14 -10.05 4.04
N ALA A 179 -6.20 -10.69 4.50
CA ALA A 179 -6.76 -10.48 5.85
C ALA A 179 -6.99 -11.82 6.54
N GLY A 180 -6.40 -11.99 7.72
CA GLY A 180 -6.62 -13.19 8.55
C GLY A 180 -7.81 -13.03 9.48
N TYR A 181 -8.64 -14.07 9.59
CA TYR A 181 -9.78 -14.11 10.50
C TYR A 181 -9.72 -15.37 11.35
N GLN A 182 -9.46 -15.20 12.65
CA GLN A 182 -9.49 -16.32 13.59
C GLN A 182 -10.89 -16.40 14.22
N THR A 183 -11.51 -17.58 14.16
CA THR A 183 -12.68 -17.91 14.99
C THR A 183 -12.22 -18.71 16.21
N THR A 184 -12.72 -18.33 17.38
CA THR A 184 -12.58 -19.11 18.62
C THR A 184 -13.96 -19.52 19.11
N LYS A 185 -14.16 -20.83 19.32
CA LYS A 185 -15.36 -21.44 19.88
C LYS A 185 -15.06 -21.98 21.27
N TYR A 186 -15.78 -21.46 22.26
CA TYR A 186 -15.73 -21.93 23.63
C TYR A 186 -16.86 -22.93 23.88
N ILE A 187 -16.52 -24.05 24.50
CA ILE A 187 -17.41 -25.12 24.94
C ILE A 187 -17.41 -25.10 26.47
N GLN A 188 -18.46 -24.55 27.08
CA GLN A 188 -18.59 -24.53 28.55
C GLN A 188 -19.31 -25.79 29.05
N TYR A 189 -18.86 -26.31 30.18
CA TYR A 189 -19.53 -27.39 30.92
C TYR A 189 -20.04 -26.83 32.25
N SER A 190 -21.34 -26.89 32.50
CA SER A 190 -21.96 -26.45 33.75
C SER A 190 -21.69 -27.42 34.91
N THR A 191 -21.30 -26.88 36.07
CA THR A 191 -21.24 -27.59 37.36
C THR A 191 -22.49 -27.32 38.19
N LEU A 192 -23.37 -28.33 38.27
CA LEU A 192 -24.19 -28.78 39.41
C LEU A 192 -25.20 -29.78 38.81
N HIS A 193 -24.70 -30.99 38.52
CA HIS A 193 -25.47 -32.17 38.09
C HIS A 193 -26.22 -32.14 36.75
N ARG A 194 -25.98 -31.15 35.88
CA ARG A 194 -26.42 -31.23 34.48
C ARG A 194 -25.38 -30.62 33.54
N THR A 195 -24.74 -31.47 32.73
CA THR A 195 -23.86 -31.04 31.65
C THR A 195 -24.70 -30.49 30.50
N GLU A 196 -24.96 -29.19 30.52
CA GLU A 196 -25.45 -28.46 29.34
C GLU A 196 -24.24 -27.83 28.63
N THR A 197 -24.05 -28.18 27.35
CA THR A 197 -23.00 -27.61 26.52
C THR A 197 -23.48 -26.30 25.91
N THR A 198 -22.88 -25.18 26.31
CA THR A 198 -23.11 -23.88 25.67
C THR A 198 -21.95 -23.51 24.76
N TYR A 199 -22.25 -22.93 23.61
CA TYR A 199 -21.28 -22.52 22.60
C TYR A 199 -21.20 -21.01 22.51
N ARG A 200 -19.99 -20.44 22.63
CA ARG A 200 -19.74 -19.03 22.35
C ARG A 200 -18.71 -18.91 21.23
N TYR A 201 -19.07 -18.18 20.18
CA TYR A 201 -18.17 -17.87 19.07
C TYR A 201 -17.69 -16.43 19.16
N PHE A 202 -16.42 -16.22 18.81
CA PHE A 202 -15.83 -14.91 18.66
C PHE A 202 -14.94 -14.94 17.41
N ALA A 203 -14.94 -13.83 16.65
CA ALA A 203 -14.06 -13.63 15.51
C ALA A 203 -13.13 -12.45 15.76
N ARG A 204 -11.85 -12.59 15.36
CA ARG A 204 -10.88 -11.49 15.38
C ARG A 204 -10.24 -11.34 14.01
N ASN A 205 -10.29 -10.12 13.47
CA ASN A 205 -9.44 -9.73 12.35
C ASN A 205 -8.00 -9.63 12.86
N MET A 206 -7.11 -10.43 12.29
CA MET A 206 -5.70 -10.54 12.65
C MET A 206 -4.84 -9.46 11.99
N GLY A 207 -5.43 -8.63 11.14
CA GLY A 207 -4.74 -7.66 10.31
C GLY A 207 -4.27 -8.26 8.98
N SER A 208 -3.51 -7.44 8.24
CA SER A 208 -3.08 -7.71 6.88
C SER A 208 -1.57 -7.59 6.73
N SER A 209 -0.89 -8.66 6.33
CA SER A 209 0.45 -8.56 5.75
C SER A 209 0.73 -9.76 4.85
N TYR A 210 1.32 -9.49 3.70
CA TYR A 210 1.99 -10.50 2.90
C TYR A 210 3.48 -10.16 2.88
N ILE A 211 4.28 -11.17 2.58
CA ILE A 211 5.73 -11.10 2.42
C ILE A 211 5.99 -11.50 0.97
N ALA A 212 6.46 -10.53 0.18
CA ALA A 212 6.68 -10.67 -1.27
C ALA A 212 7.85 -11.61 -1.65
N THR A 213 8.65 -12.06 -0.68
CA THR A 213 9.96 -12.65 -0.97
C THR A 213 9.87 -13.84 -1.93
N GLY A 214 10.62 -13.73 -3.03
CA GLY A 214 10.88 -14.82 -3.98
C GLY A 214 9.91 -14.91 -5.16
N ASP A 215 8.81 -14.14 -5.18
CA ASP A 215 7.88 -14.16 -6.31
C ASP A 215 8.24 -13.10 -7.36
N PRO A 216 8.56 -13.50 -8.61
CA PRO A 216 9.02 -12.56 -9.63
C PRO A 216 7.92 -11.62 -10.10
N ILE A 217 6.63 -11.98 -9.99
CA ILE A 217 5.54 -11.10 -10.43
C ILE A 217 5.28 -10.02 -9.37
N ILE A 218 5.13 -10.42 -8.11
CA ILE A 218 4.91 -9.47 -7.00
C ILE A 218 6.13 -8.56 -6.80
N MET A 219 7.33 -9.04 -7.12
CA MET A 219 8.54 -8.23 -7.08
C MET A 219 8.88 -7.57 -8.43
N GLU A 220 8.09 -7.78 -9.47
CA GLU A 220 8.28 -7.21 -10.82
C GLU A 220 9.70 -7.44 -11.36
N GLY A 221 10.17 -8.69 -11.24
CA GLY A 221 11.49 -9.14 -11.67
C GLY A 221 12.63 -8.74 -10.72
N LYS A 222 12.36 -7.97 -9.66
CA LYS A 222 13.39 -7.58 -8.70
C LYS A 222 13.71 -8.74 -7.76
N ILE A 223 15.00 -8.99 -7.57
CA ILE A 223 15.48 -10.03 -6.67
C ILE A 223 15.68 -9.43 -5.28
N CYS A 224 14.77 -9.70 -4.36
CA CYS A 224 14.98 -9.40 -2.95
C CYS A 224 15.48 -10.67 -2.25
N THR A 225 16.80 -10.78 -2.14
CA THR A 225 17.46 -11.91 -1.44
C THR A 225 17.80 -11.52 -0.01
N PRO A 226 17.54 -12.38 0.98
CA PRO A 226 18.09 -12.19 2.33
C PRO A 226 19.63 -12.23 2.25
N SER A 227 20.30 -11.08 2.26
CA SER A 227 21.76 -11.02 2.29
C SER A 227 22.26 -11.17 3.72
N THR A 228 23.26 -12.02 3.92
CA THR A 228 23.95 -12.19 5.22
C THR A 228 25.02 -11.12 5.48
N ASP A 229 25.40 -10.35 4.47
CA ASP A 229 26.45 -9.33 4.57
C ASP A 229 25.86 -7.91 4.67
N MET A 230 26.12 -7.26 5.81
CA MET A 230 25.64 -5.92 6.18
C MET A 230 26.39 -4.78 5.45
N GLY A 231 27.19 -5.09 4.42
CA GLY A 231 28.24 -4.18 3.90
C GLY A 231 28.03 -3.60 2.50
N PHE A 232 27.04 -4.04 1.74
CA PHE A 232 26.77 -3.48 0.41
C PHE A 232 25.26 -3.48 0.12
N VAL A 233 24.68 -2.28 -0.01
CA VAL A 233 23.24 -2.08 -0.23
C VAL A 233 22.93 -2.33 -1.69
N SER A 234 22.17 -3.40 -2.00
CA SER A 234 21.57 -3.54 -3.32
C SER A 234 20.23 -2.79 -3.32
N PRO A 235 19.97 -1.88 -4.29
CA PRO A 235 18.64 -1.30 -4.52
C PRO A 235 17.53 -2.35 -4.73
N ASN A 236 17.92 -3.61 -4.95
CA ASN A 236 17.03 -4.74 -5.14
C ASN A 236 16.39 -5.27 -3.84
N ASN A 237 16.80 -4.76 -2.67
CA ASN A 237 16.27 -5.19 -1.37
C ASN A 237 15.05 -4.40 -0.88
N VAL A 238 14.55 -3.41 -1.64
CA VAL A 238 13.30 -2.73 -1.29
C VAL A 238 12.14 -3.72 -1.40
N VAL A 239 11.64 -4.17 -0.26
CA VAL A 239 10.50 -5.07 -0.22
C VAL A 239 9.25 -4.36 -0.73
N ASN A 240 8.45 -5.07 -1.54
CA ASN A 240 7.11 -4.60 -1.87
C ASN A 240 6.25 -4.75 -0.61
N LYS A 241 6.00 -3.66 0.12
CA LYS A 241 5.12 -3.59 1.30
C LYS A 241 3.69 -3.20 0.92
N MET A 242 3.51 -2.56 -0.24
CA MET A 242 2.23 -1.98 -0.65
C MET A 242 1.32 -2.95 -1.42
N GLY A 243 1.87 -4.06 -1.92
CA GLY A 243 1.13 -5.14 -2.60
C GLY A 243 0.97 -4.92 -4.08
N VAL A 244 1.62 -3.89 -4.63
CA VAL A 244 1.34 -3.42 -5.98
C VAL A 244 2.26 -4.04 -7.01
N PHE A 245 1.69 -4.50 -8.12
CA PHE A 245 2.40 -5.11 -9.25
C PHE A 245 1.63 -4.82 -10.54
N ASN A 246 2.23 -5.06 -11.69
CA ASN A 246 1.59 -4.90 -13.00
C ASN A 246 1.59 -6.22 -13.78
N ASP A 247 0.92 -6.21 -14.92
CA ASP A 247 0.79 -7.32 -15.84
C ASP A 247 1.98 -7.56 -16.77
N LEU A 248 3.05 -6.76 -16.73
CA LEU A 248 4.14 -6.81 -17.73
C LEU A 248 4.78 -8.19 -17.88
N LEU A 249 4.74 -9.03 -16.84
CA LEU A 249 5.34 -10.36 -16.81
C LEU A 249 4.39 -11.50 -17.25
N PHE A 250 3.09 -11.23 -17.44
CA PHE A 250 2.11 -12.25 -17.87
C PHE A 250 1.17 -11.76 -18.98
N ASN A 251 0.82 -10.47 -19.05
CA ASN A 251 0.19 -9.75 -20.16
C ASN A 251 -0.86 -10.59 -20.95
N GLY A 252 -2.06 -10.70 -20.40
CA GLY A 252 -3.16 -11.50 -20.95
C GLY A 252 -3.07 -13.00 -20.67
N GLN A 253 -2.04 -13.47 -19.97
CA GLN A 253 -1.93 -14.85 -19.51
C GLN A 253 -2.41 -14.99 -18.06
N GLU A 254 -2.54 -16.25 -17.61
CA GLU A 254 -2.82 -16.54 -16.21
C GLU A 254 -1.67 -16.02 -15.33
N CYS A 255 -2.02 -15.13 -14.40
CA CYS A 255 -1.12 -14.70 -13.35
C CYS A 255 -1.13 -15.75 -12.25
N SER A 256 0.04 -16.23 -11.84
CA SER A 256 0.20 -17.19 -10.74
C SER A 256 1.28 -16.70 -9.79
N ILE A 257 0.89 -16.34 -8.58
CA ILE A 257 1.77 -15.75 -7.57
C ILE A 257 1.78 -16.56 -6.27
N SER A 258 2.90 -16.51 -5.55
CA SER A 258 3.06 -17.11 -4.23
C SER A 258 3.70 -16.12 -3.26
N VAL A 259 2.96 -15.73 -2.23
CA VAL A 259 3.47 -14.88 -1.15
C VAL A 259 3.44 -15.61 0.18
N TYR A 260 4.16 -15.12 1.16
CA TYR A 260 4.07 -15.65 2.52
C TYR A 260 3.26 -14.73 3.42
N SER A 261 2.72 -15.24 4.52
CA SER A 261 2.06 -14.41 5.54
C SER A 261 2.33 -14.93 6.94
N LYS A 262 2.48 -13.98 7.86
CA LYS A 262 2.57 -14.21 9.29
C LYS A 262 1.16 -14.20 9.88
N LEU A 263 0.50 -15.36 9.88
CA LEU A 263 -0.78 -15.52 10.56
C LEU A 263 -0.50 -16.01 11.99
N TYR A 264 -0.25 -15.08 12.92
CA TYR A 264 0.05 -15.39 14.33
C TYR A 264 -1.23 -15.72 15.10
N PRO A 265 -1.56 -16.99 15.36
CA PRO A 265 -2.77 -17.33 16.09
C PRO A 265 -2.67 -16.78 17.52
N PHE A 266 -3.70 -16.06 17.97
CA PHE A 266 -3.71 -15.46 19.30
C PHE A 266 -3.81 -16.52 20.40
N ASP A 267 -4.47 -17.64 20.11
CA ASP A 267 -4.87 -18.64 21.10
C ASP A 267 -4.72 -20.06 20.53
N LYS A 268 -3.48 -20.53 20.30
CA LYS A 268 -3.25 -21.99 20.31
C LYS A 268 -3.30 -22.51 21.76
N ILE A 269 -4.37 -22.18 22.48
CA ILE A 269 -4.61 -22.68 23.82
C ILE A 269 -5.02 -24.15 23.65
N SER A 270 -4.20 -25.06 24.15
CA SER A 270 -4.47 -26.50 24.19
C SER A 270 -5.46 -26.84 25.31
N ASP A 271 -6.60 -26.15 25.34
CA ASP A 271 -7.73 -26.49 26.21
C ASP A 271 -8.75 -27.26 25.38
N SER A 272 -9.11 -28.45 25.84
CA SER A 272 -10.16 -29.28 25.23
C SER A 272 -11.52 -28.58 25.08
N GLY A 273 -11.78 -27.53 25.89
CA GLY A 273 -12.97 -26.68 25.80
C GLY A 273 -12.89 -25.56 24.76
N ILE A 274 -11.76 -25.38 24.07
CA ILE A 274 -11.55 -24.30 23.10
C ILE A 274 -11.22 -24.90 21.73
N LYS A 275 -12.01 -24.55 20.72
CA LYS A 275 -11.71 -24.88 19.32
C LYS A 275 -11.41 -23.60 18.55
N THR A 276 -10.35 -23.62 17.75
CA THR A 276 -9.99 -22.49 16.88
C THR A 276 -10.02 -22.88 15.40
N SER A 277 -10.41 -21.92 14.58
CA SER A 277 -10.25 -21.99 13.13
C SER A 277 -9.63 -20.70 12.61
N LEU A 278 -9.02 -20.78 11.45
CA LEU A 278 -8.42 -19.65 10.75
C LEU A 278 -8.85 -19.70 9.29
N ASP A 279 -9.46 -18.60 8.85
CA ASP A 279 -9.69 -18.32 7.44
C ASP A 279 -8.82 -17.13 7.01
N LEU A 280 -8.45 -17.11 5.75
CA LEU A 280 -7.74 -16.01 5.10
C LEU A 280 -8.64 -15.48 3.98
N VAL A 281 -8.78 -14.16 3.87
CA VAL A 281 -9.38 -13.52 2.70
C VAL A 281 -8.27 -12.91 1.87
N ALA A 282 -8.10 -13.40 0.65
CA ALA A 282 -7.21 -12.80 -0.34
C ALA A 282 -8.03 -11.89 -1.25
N THR A 283 -7.57 -10.66 -1.44
CA THR A 283 -8.21 -9.67 -2.29
C THR A 283 -7.21 -9.19 -3.35
N VAL A 284 -7.58 -9.37 -4.62
CA VAL A 284 -6.89 -8.77 -5.75
C VAL A 284 -7.71 -7.58 -6.21
N SER A 285 -7.07 -6.42 -6.21
CA SER A 285 -7.69 -5.16 -6.62
C SER A 285 -7.03 -4.61 -7.87
N SER A 286 -7.82 -4.20 -8.86
CA SER A 286 -7.35 -3.48 -10.04
C SER A 286 -7.36 -1.98 -9.75
N TYR A 287 -6.28 -1.28 -10.06
CA TYR A 287 -6.04 0.13 -9.74
C TYR A 287 -5.88 0.97 -11.00
N THR A 288 -6.28 2.23 -10.92
CA THR A 288 -5.86 3.25 -11.90
C THR A 288 -4.33 3.41 -11.91
N PRO A 289 -3.72 3.81 -13.04
CA PRO A 289 -2.27 4.00 -13.13
C PRO A 289 -1.75 5.00 -12.08
N ALA A 290 -2.46 6.12 -11.89
CA ALA A 290 -2.09 7.14 -10.91
C ALA A 290 -2.00 6.56 -9.49
N ALA A 291 -2.99 5.77 -9.11
CA ALA A 291 -3.08 5.11 -7.81
C ALA A 291 -1.95 4.10 -7.60
N TYR A 292 -1.66 3.29 -8.62
CA TYR A 292 -0.54 2.34 -8.61
C TYR A 292 0.82 3.02 -8.48
N TYR A 293 1.10 4.04 -9.31
CA TYR A 293 2.40 4.74 -9.27
C TYR A 293 2.60 5.51 -7.96
N TYR A 294 1.53 6.03 -7.38
CA TYR A 294 1.60 6.64 -6.05
C TYR A 294 1.96 5.60 -4.98
N LEU A 295 1.31 4.44 -4.97
CA LEU A 295 1.63 3.38 -4.02
C LEU A 295 3.07 2.88 -4.21
N LYS A 296 3.58 2.82 -5.44
CA LYS A 296 5.00 2.54 -5.70
C LYS A 296 5.93 3.61 -5.11
N ALA A 297 5.65 4.89 -5.34
CA ALA A 297 6.43 5.99 -4.78
C ALA A 297 6.40 5.95 -3.24
N MET A 298 5.24 5.66 -2.66
CA MET A 298 5.08 5.47 -1.21
C MET A 298 5.84 4.26 -0.67
N ASN A 299 5.89 3.15 -1.41
CA ASN A 299 6.66 1.97 -1.04
C ASN A 299 8.14 2.33 -0.88
N LEU A 300 8.70 3.03 -1.86
CA LEU A 300 10.09 3.46 -1.84
C LEU A 300 10.36 4.51 -0.77
N LYS A 301 9.46 5.49 -0.58
CA LYS A 301 9.58 6.51 0.48
C LYS A 301 9.55 5.89 1.89
N LYS A 302 8.86 4.77 2.09
CA LYS A 302 8.79 4.02 3.36
C LYS A 302 9.89 2.96 3.50
N SER A 303 10.82 2.89 2.56
CA SER A 303 11.96 1.99 2.64
C SER A 303 12.95 2.49 3.69
N THR A 304 13.63 1.58 4.38
CA THR A 304 14.75 1.95 5.26
C THR A 304 15.94 2.46 4.46
N TYR A 305 16.04 2.08 3.18
CA TYR A 305 17.02 2.58 2.23
C TYR A 305 16.65 3.92 1.56
N TYR A 306 15.58 4.58 1.99
CA TYR A 306 15.15 5.83 1.37
C TYR A 306 16.20 6.95 1.47
N SER A 307 16.93 7.05 2.59
CA SER A 307 18.02 8.04 2.75
C SER A 307 19.07 7.89 1.66
N ASP A 308 19.56 6.67 1.47
CA ASP A 308 20.62 6.35 0.52
C ASP A 308 20.16 6.62 -0.92
N TYR A 309 18.91 6.25 -1.23
CA TYR A 309 18.30 6.55 -2.52
C TYR A 309 18.15 8.08 -2.76
N ASN A 310 17.71 8.81 -1.73
CA ASN A 310 17.53 10.26 -1.78
C ASN A 310 18.85 11.00 -1.97
N ASP A 311 19.92 10.56 -1.33
CA ASP A 311 21.25 11.18 -1.47
C ASP A 311 21.82 10.99 -2.87
N LEU A 312 21.49 9.87 -3.54
CA LEU A 312 21.96 9.55 -4.89
C LEU A 312 21.11 10.17 -6.01
N THR A 313 19.79 10.26 -5.81
CA THR A 313 18.83 10.59 -6.90
C THR A 313 17.96 11.81 -6.62
N GLY A 314 18.08 12.38 -5.42
CA GLY A 314 17.19 13.42 -4.91
C GLY A 314 15.87 12.87 -4.35
N PRO A 315 15.02 13.77 -3.81
CA PRO A 315 13.78 13.37 -3.18
C PRO A 315 12.79 12.77 -4.18
N ILE A 316 12.09 11.71 -3.77
CA ILE A 316 11.02 11.13 -4.57
C ILE A 316 9.91 12.16 -4.76
N LYS A 317 9.67 12.50 -6.02
CA LYS A 317 8.50 13.30 -6.41
C LYS A 317 7.28 12.39 -6.37
N MET A 318 6.34 12.71 -5.48
CA MET A 318 5.06 12.01 -5.46
C MET A 318 4.28 12.31 -6.75
N PRO A 319 3.78 11.28 -7.45
CA PRO A 319 2.99 11.51 -8.65
C PRO A 319 1.68 12.20 -8.26
N SER A 320 1.21 13.07 -9.15
CA SER A 320 -0.05 13.78 -9.01
C SER A 320 -0.83 13.72 -10.31
N ASN A 321 -2.13 13.43 -10.22
CA ASN A 321 -3.08 13.50 -11.33
C ASN A 321 -4.06 14.69 -11.19
N VAL A 322 -3.79 15.60 -10.26
CA VAL A 322 -4.64 16.75 -9.97
C VAL A 322 -4.18 17.95 -10.80
N LYS A 323 -4.99 18.36 -11.78
CA LYS A 323 -4.73 19.55 -12.62
C LYS A 323 -5.21 20.81 -11.89
N GLY A 324 -4.41 21.88 -11.89
CA GLY A 324 -4.72 23.13 -11.17
C GLY A 324 -4.40 23.09 -9.66
N GLY A 325 -3.81 21.99 -9.20
CA GLY A 325 -3.46 21.76 -7.80
C GLY A 325 -2.40 20.67 -7.67
N THR A 326 -2.46 19.91 -6.57
CA THR A 326 -1.61 18.75 -6.31
C THR A 326 -2.39 17.64 -5.60
N GLY A 327 -1.75 16.50 -5.32
CA GLY A 327 -2.37 15.35 -4.67
C GLY A 327 -2.74 14.23 -5.65
N LEU A 328 -3.51 13.26 -5.17
CA LEU A 328 -3.85 12.05 -5.91
C LEU A 328 -5.28 11.63 -5.64
N VAL A 329 -6.10 11.48 -6.70
CA VAL A 329 -7.35 10.72 -6.60
C VAL A 329 -7.30 9.50 -7.50
N GLY A 330 -7.26 8.32 -6.90
CA GLY A 330 -7.17 7.04 -7.60
C GLY A 330 -8.43 6.19 -7.46
N PHE A 331 -8.80 5.43 -8.48
CA PHE A 331 -9.90 4.45 -8.42
C PHE A 331 -9.36 3.03 -8.33
N TYR A 332 -10.12 2.15 -7.66
CA TYR A 332 -9.88 0.71 -7.66
C TYR A 332 -11.17 -0.10 -7.58
N THR A 333 -11.12 -1.32 -8.10
CA THR A 333 -12.14 -2.38 -8.01
C THR A 333 -11.51 -3.63 -7.43
N SER A 334 -12.26 -4.51 -6.78
CA SER A 334 -11.70 -5.64 -6.02
C SER A 334 -12.47 -6.94 -6.22
N LYS A 335 -11.73 -8.05 -6.23
CA LYS A 335 -12.28 -9.40 -6.05
C LYS A 335 -11.61 -10.07 -4.86
N SER A 336 -12.43 -10.67 -4.01
CA SER A 336 -11.98 -11.36 -2.80
C SER A 336 -12.40 -12.82 -2.83
N ILE A 337 -11.54 -13.69 -2.31
CA ILE A 337 -11.85 -15.10 -2.07
C ILE A 337 -11.40 -15.51 -0.66
N PRO A 338 -12.30 -16.09 0.15
CA PRO A 338 -11.91 -16.71 1.40
C PRO A 338 -11.32 -18.10 1.16
N VAL A 339 -10.25 -18.43 1.87
CA VAL A 339 -9.65 -19.77 1.91
C VAL A 339 -9.51 -20.24 3.35
N ARG A 340 -9.84 -21.51 3.59
CA ARG A 340 -9.67 -22.13 4.91
C ARG A 340 -8.20 -22.47 5.12
N VAL A 341 -7.64 -22.02 6.24
CA VAL A 341 -6.28 -22.40 6.64
C VAL A 341 -6.31 -23.62 7.56
N TYR A 342 -7.07 -23.57 8.65
CA TYR A 342 -7.29 -24.71 9.54
C TYR A 342 -8.59 -24.59 10.35
N GLY A 343 -9.02 -25.70 10.96
CA GLY A 343 -10.23 -25.76 11.79
C GLY A 343 -11.53 -25.74 10.97
N ALA A 344 -12.63 -26.15 11.59
CA ALA A 344 -13.92 -26.28 10.92
C ALA A 344 -15.02 -25.36 11.49
N ASP A 345 -14.91 -24.97 12.76
CA ASP A 345 -15.90 -24.14 13.46
C ASP A 345 -15.76 -22.67 13.07
N ARG A 346 -16.76 -22.08 12.40
CA ARG A 346 -16.73 -20.67 11.93
C ARG A 346 -17.75 -19.80 12.64
N TYR A 347 -17.40 -18.53 12.82
CA TYR A 347 -18.38 -17.51 13.15
C TYR A 347 -19.35 -17.32 11.98
N PRO A 348 -20.68 -17.31 12.19
CA PRO A 348 -21.65 -17.23 11.09
C PRO A 348 -21.52 -15.98 10.20
N HIS A 349 -21.01 -14.87 10.75
CA HIS A 349 -20.85 -13.57 10.09
C HIS A 349 -19.37 -13.18 9.98
N LEU A 350 -18.50 -14.14 9.68
CA LEU A 350 -17.05 -13.98 9.79
C LEU A 350 -16.47 -12.84 8.94
N TYR A 351 -17.11 -12.55 7.81
CA TYR A 351 -16.64 -11.57 6.82
C TYR A 351 -17.56 -10.35 6.68
N ASP A 352 -18.62 -10.27 7.49
CA ASP A 352 -19.59 -9.17 7.45
C ASP A 352 -19.07 -7.91 8.17
#